data_AF-A0A843VPI3-F1
#
_entry.id   AF-A0A843VPI3-F1
#
_cell.length_a   1.000
_cell.length_b   1.000
_cell.length_c   1.000
_cell.angle_alpha   90.00
_cell.angle_beta   90.00
_cell.angle_gamma   90.00
#
_symmetry.space_group_name_H-M   'P 1'
#
loop_
_entity.id
_entity.type
_entity.pdbx_description
1 polymer ?
#
loop_
_entity_poly.entity_id
_entity_poly.type
_entity_poly.pdbx_seq_one_letter_code
_entity_poly.pdbx_strand_id
1 'polypeptide(L)'
;MAAQGYAEGQSINRPPLFDGKDCNYWKTRMKFFLQGLDYELWTIIEDGDLIVLNSKENWTDGDKKMMSQNNKAKSILCCSLSKNEFNRISTCKSAKEMWDKLKFTYEGTDKVKETRIDILVTQYEKFQMISGESISQMYSRFTDITNGLAGLGKRYETEDMERKILRSLPTLWTLKVTAIEEVNDLSLMSLENLIRPLMTHEINMERLGESTLKKKINMTLKIEDPNTDEATASDSNNVDSEEEAFLSRHL
;
A
#
# COMPACT_ATOMS: atom_id res chain seq x y z
N MET A 1 -34.47 6.26 -7.83
CA MET A 1 -34.46 4.79 -7.67
C MET A 1 -33.30 4.27 -8.50
N ALA A 2 -32.15 4.00 -7.86
CA ALA A 2 -30.95 3.53 -8.54
C ALA A 2 -31.14 2.06 -8.91
N ALA A 3 -31.13 1.74 -10.21
CA ALA A 3 -31.02 0.36 -10.64
C ALA A 3 -29.58 -0.09 -10.42
N GLN A 4 -29.39 -0.91 -9.39
CA GLN A 4 -28.17 -1.66 -9.15
C GLN A 4 -28.02 -2.65 -10.32
N GLY A 5 -27.27 -2.24 -11.35
CA GLY A 5 -26.98 -3.09 -12.49
C GLY A 5 -26.06 -4.22 -12.07
N TYR A 6 -26.48 -5.46 -12.31
CA TYR A 6 -25.62 -6.64 -12.24
C TYR A 6 -24.38 -6.40 -13.11
N ALA A 7 -23.19 -6.67 -12.58
CA ALA A 7 -21.95 -6.54 -13.34
C ALA A 7 -21.91 -7.64 -14.42
N GLU A 8 -22.35 -7.31 -15.63
CA GLU A 8 -22.18 -8.17 -16.79
C GLU A 8 -20.69 -8.44 -17.04
N GLY A 9 -20.39 -9.66 -17.51
CA GLY A 9 -19.04 -10.02 -17.95
C GLY A 9 -18.56 -9.12 -19.08
N GLN A 10 -17.26 -8.83 -19.09
CA GLN A 10 -16.64 -7.99 -20.11
C GLN A 10 -16.61 -8.69 -21.47
N SER A 11 -16.63 -7.92 -22.57
CA SER A 11 -16.64 -8.47 -23.93
C SER A 11 -15.36 -9.24 -24.28
N ILE A 12 -15.51 -10.42 -24.89
CA ILE A 12 -14.41 -11.18 -25.50
C ILE A 12 -14.12 -10.76 -26.96
N ASN A 13 -15.03 -9.99 -27.57
CA ASN A 13 -14.96 -9.60 -28.98
C ASN A 13 -14.52 -8.14 -29.17
N ARG A 14 -14.62 -7.33 -28.11
CA ARG A 14 -14.23 -5.92 -28.14
C ARG A 14 -12.99 -5.71 -27.27
N PRO A 15 -11.99 -4.96 -27.75
CA PRO A 15 -10.83 -4.66 -26.93
C PRO A 15 -11.23 -3.83 -25.69
N PRO A 16 -10.52 -4.00 -24.56
CA PRO A 16 -10.77 -3.20 -23.36
C PRO A 16 -10.45 -1.73 -23.63
N LEU A 17 -11.40 -0.84 -23.34
CA LEU A 17 -11.22 0.60 -23.54
C LEU A 17 -10.24 1.19 -22.53
N PHE A 18 -9.37 2.09 -23.00
CA PHE A 18 -8.47 2.88 -22.19
C PHE A 18 -8.80 4.37 -22.29
N ASP A 19 -9.09 4.97 -21.15
CA ASP A 19 -9.43 6.39 -20.99
C ASP A 19 -8.31 7.18 -20.28
N GLY A 20 -7.15 6.55 -20.06
CA GLY A 20 -6.03 7.14 -19.34
C GLY A 20 -5.97 6.78 -17.84
N LYS A 21 -6.92 6.00 -17.32
CA LYS A 21 -6.93 5.53 -15.92
C LYS A 21 -6.57 4.05 -15.82
N ASP A 22 -6.08 3.65 -14.64
CA ASP A 22 -5.75 2.26 -14.30
C ASP A 22 -4.92 1.53 -15.39
N CYS A 23 -3.85 2.18 -15.87
CA CYS A 23 -3.05 1.68 -16.98
C CYS A 23 -2.57 0.22 -16.77
N ASN A 24 -2.17 -0.15 -15.55
CA ASN A 24 -1.78 -1.53 -15.23
C ASN A 24 -2.91 -2.54 -15.45
N TYR A 25 -4.13 -2.18 -15.04
CA TYR A 25 -5.31 -3.01 -15.26
C TYR A 25 -5.61 -3.14 -16.76
N TRP A 26 -5.66 -2.00 -17.48
CA TRP A 26 -5.90 -2.01 -18.92
C TRP A 26 -4.84 -2.82 -19.68
N LYS A 27 -3.55 -2.63 -19.38
CA LYS A 27 -2.45 -3.34 -20.03
C LYS A 27 -2.58 -4.85 -19.88
N THR A 28 -2.85 -5.30 -18.65
CA THR A 28 -3.02 -6.74 -18.36
C THR A 28 -4.19 -7.31 -19.16
N ARG A 29 -5.32 -6.60 -19.18
CA ARG A 29 -6.51 -7.00 -19.94
C ARG A 29 -6.27 -6.98 -21.45
N MET A 30 -5.57 -5.97 -21.96
CA MET A 30 -5.24 -5.85 -23.37
C MET A 30 -4.29 -6.96 -23.82
N LYS A 31 -3.29 -7.29 -23.00
CA LYS A 31 -2.39 -8.44 -23.24
C LYS A 31 -3.18 -9.73 -23.39
N PHE A 32 -4.07 -10.04 -22.45
CA PHE A 32 -4.91 -11.24 -22.52
C PHE A 32 -5.85 -11.24 -23.73
N PHE A 33 -6.43 -10.09 -24.08
CA PHE A 33 -7.27 -9.95 -25.26
C PHE A 33 -6.51 -10.24 -26.56
N LEU A 34 -5.32 -9.66 -26.72
CA LEU A 34 -4.46 -9.89 -27.90
C LEU A 34 -4.01 -11.36 -27.99
N GLN A 35 -3.53 -11.93 -26.88
CA GLN A 35 -3.11 -13.34 -26.83
C GLN A 35 -4.26 -14.30 -27.12
N GLY A 36 -5.48 -13.97 -26.69
CA GLY A 36 -6.68 -14.76 -26.98
C GLY A 36 -7.13 -14.69 -28.44
N LEU A 37 -6.83 -13.60 -29.15
CA LEU A 37 -7.14 -13.46 -30.58
C LEU A 37 -6.11 -14.15 -31.48
N ASP A 38 -4.83 -13.92 -31.20
CA ASP A 38 -3.70 -14.48 -31.93
C ASP A 38 -2.42 -14.18 -31.13
N TYR A 39 -1.76 -15.23 -30.64
CA TYR A 39 -0.56 -15.13 -29.80
C TYR A 39 0.56 -14.31 -30.48
N GLU A 40 0.68 -14.37 -31.81
CA GLU A 40 1.70 -13.64 -32.55
C GLU A 40 1.50 -12.11 -32.49
N LEU A 41 0.27 -11.62 -32.22
CA LEU A 41 0.00 -10.18 -32.08
C LEU A 41 0.69 -9.56 -30.87
N TRP A 42 0.71 -10.28 -29.74
CA TRP A 42 1.40 -9.80 -28.55
C TRP A 42 2.90 -9.78 -28.76
N THR A 43 3.44 -10.81 -29.43
CA THR A 43 4.86 -10.92 -29.78
C THR A 43 5.34 -9.71 -30.58
N ILE A 44 4.57 -9.27 -31.58
CA ILE A 44 4.88 -8.06 -32.37
C ILE A 44 4.86 -6.77 -31.53
N ILE A 45 3.94 -6.68 -30.57
CA ILE A 45 3.85 -5.54 -29.65
C ILE A 45 4.99 -5.54 -28.63
N GLU A 46 5.52 -6.69 -28.25
CA GLU A 46 6.59 -6.82 -27.25
C GLU A 46 7.96 -6.62 -27.90
N ASP A 47 8.25 -7.36 -28.97
CA ASP A 47 9.58 -7.46 -29.58
C ASP A 47 9.85 -6.36 -30.62
N GLY A 48 8.81 -5.82 -31.25
CA GLY A 48 8.95 -4.64 -32.11
C GLY A 48 9.58 -4.90 -33.47
N ASP A 49 9.41 -6.11 -34.00
CA ASP A 49 9.94 -6.57 -35.29
C ASP A 49 9.27 -5.92 -36.52
N LEU A 50 9.24 -4.59 -36.56
CA LEU A 50 9.08 -3.93 -37.84
C LEU A 50 10.40 -4.00 -38.61
N ILE A 51 10.34 -4.79 -39.67
CA ILE A 51 11.17 -4.67 -40.87
C ILE A 51 11.18 -3.19 -41.30
N VAL A 52 12.24 -2.48 -40.91
CA VAL A 52 12.58 -1.18 -41.46
C VAL A 52 13.67 -1.44 -42.50
N LEU A 53 13.37 -1.09 -43.77
CA LEU A 53 14.29 -0.87 -44.92
C LEU A 53 14.50 -1.96 -45.98
N ASN A 54 13.62 -2.95 -46.15
CA ASN A 54 13.60 -3.67 -47.43
C ASN A 54 12.53 -3.06 -48.34
N SER A 55 12.92 -2.63 -49.55
CA SER A 55 11.97 -2.17 -50.58
C SER A 55 10.84 -3.20 -50.70
N LYS A 56 9.58 -2.76 -50.83
CA LYS A 56 8.40 -3.65 -50.93
C LYS A 56 8.55 -4.72 -52.01
N GLU A 57 9.42 -4.46 -52.96
CA GLU A 57 9.80 -5.33 -54.07
C GLU A 57 10.50 -6.64 -53.63
N ASN A 58 11.14 -6.68 -52.45
CA ASN A 58 11.87 -7.85 -51.95
C ASN A 58 11.17 -8.55 -50.76
N TRP A 59 9.90 -8.24 -50.50
CA TRP A 59 9.20 -8.81 -49.35
C TRP A 59 8.93 -10.30 -49.52
N THR A 60 9.40 -11.08 -48.56
CA THR A 60 9.02 -12.47 -48.38
C THR A 60 7.56 -12.56 -47.91
N ASP A 61 6.97 -13.75 -47.98
CA ASP A 61 5.62 -13.97 -47.44
C ASP A 61 5.59 -13.85 -45.90
N GLY A 62 6.73 -14.10 -45.23
CA GLY A 62 6.93 -13.83 -43.81
C GLY A 62 6.82 -12.33 -43.50
N ASP A 63 7.46 -11.48 -44.31
CA ASP A 63 7.42 -10.01 -44.14
C ASP A 63 6.01 -9.46 -44.30
N LYS A 64 5.26 -9.95 -45.29
CA LYS A 64 3.86 -9.59 -45.51
C LYS A 64 2.99 -10.00 -44.33
N LYS A 65 3.20 -11.20 -43.78
CA LYS A 65 2.47 -11.70 -42.59
C LYS A 65 2.73 -10.80 -41.38
N MET A 66 4.00 -10.49 -41.09
CA MET A 66 4.37 -9.60 -39.98
C MET A 66 3.76 -8.21 -40.13
N MET A 67 3.82 -7.61 -41.33
CA MET A 67 3.20 -6.32 -41.60
C MET A 67 1.68 -6.35 -41.39
N SER A 68 1.02 -7.40 -41.85
CA SER A 68 -0.41 -7.61 -41.66
C SER A 68 -0.77 -7.68 -40.17
N GLN A 69 0.01 -8.42 -39.39
CA GLN A 69 -0.21 -8.56 -37.95
C GLN A 69 0.10 -7.27 -37.18
N ASN A 70 1.15 -6.53 -37.54
CA ASN A 70 1.40 -5.19 -36.99
C ASN A 70 0.20 -4.26 -37.28
N ASN A 71 -0.33 -4.26 -38.51
CA ASN A 71 -1.50 -3.44 -38.85
C ASN A 71 -2.76 -3.86 -38.05
N LYS A 72 -2.96 -5.17 -37.85
CA LYS A 72 -4.04 -5.70 -37.02
C LYS A 72 -3.88 -5.26 -35.56
N ALA A 73 -2.68 -5.38 -35.00
CA ALA A 73 -2.36 -4.92 -33.65
C ALA A 73 -2.58 -3.40 -33.50
N LYS A 74 -2.13 -2.58 -34.46
CA LYS A 74 -2.40 -1.14 -34.50
C LYS A 74 -3.89 -0.84 -34.49
N SER A 75 -4.66 -1.53 -35.33
CA SER A 75 -6.12 -1.35 -35.39
C SER A 75 -6.78 -1.66 -34.05
N ILE A 76 -6.38 -2.76 -33.39
CA ILE A 76 -6.90 -3.13 -32.07
C ILE A 76 -6.59 -2.05 -31.04
N LEU A 77 -5.33 -1.58 -30.98
CA LEU A 77 -4.91 -0.51 -30.08
C LEU A 77 -5.67 0.79 -30.36
N CYS A 78 -5.85 1.19 -31.61
CA CYS A 78 -6.64 2.39 -31.94
C CYS A 78 -8.09 2.27 -31.47
N CYS A 79 -8.72 1.11 -31.70
CA CYS A 79 -10.11 0.87 -31.29
C CYS A 79 -10.30 0.76 -29.77
N SER A 80 -9.21 0.53 -29.04
CA SER A 80 -9.23 0.38 -27.59
C SER A 80 -8.97 1.68 -26.84
N LEU A 81 -8.93 2.82 -27.51
CA LEU A 81 -8.51 4.09 -26.90
C LEU A 81 -9.62 5.12 -26.95
N SER A 82 -9.73 5.91 -25.89
CA SER A 82 -10.48 7.15 -25.94
C SER A 82 -9.84 8.11 -26.96
N LYS A 83 -10.62 9.10 -27.43
CA LYS A 83 -10.14 10.11 -28.38
C LYS A 83 -8.84 10.81 -27.92
N ASN A 84 -8.75 11.11 -26.62
CA ASN A 84 -7.57 11.77 -26.04
C ASN A 84 -6.32 10.89 -26.14
N GLU A 85 -6.47 9.60 -25.83
CA GLU A 85 -5.36 8.65 -25.85
C GLU A 85 -4.94 8.27 -27.26
N PHE A 86 -5.90 8.13 -28.18
CA PHE A 86 -5.63 7.94 -29.59
C PHE A 86 -4.77 9.07 -30.17
N ASN A 87 -5.12 10.33 -29.89
CA ASN A 87 -4.37 11.49 -30.41
C ASN A 87 -2.89 11.44 -30.03
N ARG A 88 -2.55 10.93 -28.83
CA ARG A 88 -1.18 10.83 -28.34
C ARG A 88 -0.32 9.86 -29.15
N ILE A 89 -0.91 8.80 -29.70
CA ILE A 89 -0.19 7.75 -30.43
C ILE A 89 -0.46 7.75 -31.94
N SER A 90 -1.33 8.64 -32.41
CA SER A 90 -1.80 8.69 -33.81
C SER A 90 -0.66 8.80 -34.84
N THR A 91 0.48 9.37 -34.45
CA THR A 91 1.67 9.53 -35.32
C THR A 91 2.60 8.32 -35.32
N CYS A 92 2.36 7.33 -34.46
CA CYS A 92 3.25 6.17 -34.31
C CYS A 92 3.15 5.22 -35.52
N LYS A 93 4.30 4.71 -35.95
CA LYS A 93 4.42 3.90 -37.16
C LYS A 93 4.09 2.43 -36.90
N SER A 94 4.35 1.94 -35.69
CA SER A 94 4.19 0.53 -35.32
C SER A 94 3.27 0.33 -34.11
N ALA A 95 2.73 -0.88 -33.96
CA ALA A 95 1.98 -1.26 -32.76
C ALA A 95 2.87 -1.22 -31.51
N LYS A 96 4.14 -1.61 -31.65
CA LYS A 96 5.17 -1.49 -30.62
C LYS A 96 5.36 -0.05 -30.15
N GLU A 97 5.56 0.87 -31.08
CA GLU A 97 5.76 2.29 -30.79
C GLU A 97 4.53 2.90 -30.11
N MET A 98 3.33 2.53 -30.59
CA MET A 98 2.06 2.89 -29.94
C MET A 98 2.01 2.40 -28.49
N TRP A 99 2.32 1.13 -28.27
CA TRP A 99 2.32 0.50 -26.95
C TRP A 99 3.35 1.11 -26.00
N ASP A 100 4.59 1.28 -26.47
CA ASP A 100 5.68 1.86 -25.68
C ASP A 100 5.40 3.31 -25.33
N LYS A 101 4.81 4.09 -26.25
CA LYS A 101 4.43 5.48 -25.98
C LYS A 101 3.32 5.57 -24.93
N LEU A 102 2.31 4.68 -24.97
CA LEU A 102 1.30 4.59 -23.91
C LEU A 102 1.95 4.20 -22.58
N LYS A 103 2.78 3.15 -22.58
CA LYS A 103 3.51 2.69 -21.39
C LYS A 103 4.35 3.83 -20.79
N PHE A 104 5.13 4.54 -21.61
CA PHE A 104 5.94 5.68 -21.19
C PHE A 104 5.10 6.81 -20.59
N THR A 105 3.98 7.14 -21.24
CA THR A 105 3.13 8.27 -20.80
C THR A 105 2.49 8.02 -19.44
N TYR A 106 2.17 6.76 -19.12
CA TYR A 106 1.41 6.39 -17.93
C TYR A 106 2.23 5.74 -16.82
N GLU A 107 3.36 5.11 -17.15
CA GLU A 107 4.26 4.51 -16.17
C GLU A 107 5.54 5.33 -15.95
N GLY A 108 5.74 6.40 -16.74
CA GLY A 108 6.99 7.16 -16.78
C GLY A 108 8.11 6.43 -17.52
N THR A 109 9.31 7.01 -17.48
CA THR A 109 10.54 6.34 -17.94
C THR A 109 10.97 5.27 -16.94
N ASP A 110 11.75 4.28 -17.39
CA ASP A 110 12.46 3.37 -16.49
C ASP A 110 13.29 4.16 -15.47
N LYS A 111 13.86 5.31 -15.86
CA LYS A 111 14.56 6.23 -14.97
C LYS A 111 13.69 6.80 -13.83
N VAL A 112 12.42 7.11 -14.08
CA VAL A 112 11.48 7.56 -13.03
C VAL A 112 11.12 6.40 -12.10
N LYS A 113 10.97 5.18 -12.64
CA LYS A 113 10.78 3.97 -11.81
C LYS A 113 12.00 3.70 -10.94
N GLU A 114 13.20 3.73 -11.50
CA GLU A 114 14.46 3.60 -10.75
C GLU A 114 14.58 4.66 -9.67
N THR A 115 14.33 5.93 -9.99
CA THR A 115 14.35 7.02 -8.99
C THR A 115 13.34 6.76 -7.86
N ARG A 116 12.15 6.25 -8.17
CA ARG A 116 11.14 5.91 -7.17
C ARG A 116 11.57 4.72 -6.31
N ILE A 117 12.20 3.71 -6.92
CA ILE A 117 12.82 2.60 -6.19
C ILE A 117 13.90 3.14 -5.24
N ASP A 118 14.80 3.99 -5.71
CA ASP A 118 15.89 4.55 -4.92
C ASP A 118 15.38 5.36 -3.71
N ILE A 119 14.33 6.16 -3.91
CA ILE A 119 13.66 6.91 -2.83
C ILE A 119 13.10 5.94 -1.79
N LEU A 120 12.35 4.93 -2.22
CA LEU A 120 11.72 3.96 -1.32
C LEU A 120 12.75 3.06 -0.62
N VAL A 121 13.83 2.69 -1.30
CA VAL A 121 14.96 1.97 -0.71
C VAL A 121 15.63 2.83 0.35
N THR A 122 15.88 4.11 0.08
CA THR A 122 16.44 5.04 1.05
C THR A 122 15.53 5.19 2.28
N GLN A 123 14.21 5.29 2.06
CA GLN A 123 13.22 5.35 3.14
C GLN A 123 13.20 4.06 3.96
N TYR A 124 13.29 2.89 3.31
CA TYR A 124 13.40 1.60 3.97
C TYR A 124 14.70 1.53 4.80
N GLU A 125 15.86 1.83 4.22
CA GLU A 125 17.16 1.78 4.90
C GLU A 125 17.22 2.71 6.11
N LYS A 126 16.65 3.92 6.00
CA LYS A 126 16.60 4.91 7.09
C LYS A 126 15.37 4.76 7.99
N PHE A 127 14.55 3.73 7.78
CA PHE A 127 13.33 3.53 8.55
C PHE A 127 13.65 3.42 10.05
N GLN A 128 12.93 4.20 10.84
CA GLN A 128 12.97 4.27 12.30
C GLN A 128 11.56 4.62 12.80
N MET A 129 11.27 4.25 14.04
CA MET A 129 10.06 4.70 14.75
C MET A 129 10.14 6.20 15.00
N ILE A 130 9.08 6.93 14.71
CA ILE A 130 9.02 8.38 14.95
C ILE A 130 8.64 8.61 16.42
N SER A 131 9.14 9.70 17.01
CA SER A 131 8.79 10.06 18.39
C SER A 131 7.29 10.28 18.56
N GLY A 132 6.68 9.58 19.53
CA GLY A 132 5.25 9.69 19.83
C GLY A 132 4.32 8.95 18.87
N GLU A 133 4.89 8.22 17.90
CA GLU A 133 4.14 7.33 17.03
C GLU A 133 3.80 6.02 17.75
N SER A 134 2.66 5.40 17.43
CA SER A 134 2.33 4.05 17.93
C SER A 134 2.91 2.93 17.06
N ILE A 135 3.03 1.72 17.62
CA ILE A 135 3.46 0.53 16.86
C ILE A 135 2.58 0.29 15.63
N SER A 136 1.26 0.54 15.74
CA SER A 136 0.32 0.41 14.62
C SER A 136 0.63 1.38 13.47
N GLN A 137 0.89 2.65 13.81
CA GLN A 137 1.23 3.68 12.83
C GLN A 137 2.57 3.38 12.15
N MET A 138 3.57 2.98 12.95
CA MET A 138 4.88 2.57 12.44
C MET A 138 4.74 1.39 11.47
N TYR A 139 3.94 0.38 11.84
CA TYR A 139 3.71 -0.78 11.01
C TYR A 139 3.01 -0.44 9.69
N SER A 140 2.02 0.47 9.72
CA SER A 140 1.36 0.96 8.51
C SER A 140 2.35 1.62 7.55
N ARG A 141 3.18 2.56 8.04
CA ARG A 141 4.20 3.22 7.21
C ARG A 141 5.21 2.23 6.63
N PHE A 142 5.62 1.25 7.43
CA PHE A 142 6.54 0.21 6.97
C PHE A 142 5.92 -0.60 5.83
N THR A 143 4.67 -1.00 5.99
CA THR A 143 3.89 -1.75 4.98
C THR A 143 3.69 -0.94 3.70
N ASP A 144 3.45 0.36 3.79
CA ASP A 144 3.33 1.23 2.62
C ASP A 144 4.62 1.27 1.79
N ILE A 145 5.79 1.34 2.46
CA ILE A 145 7.10 1.33 1.81
C ILE A 145 7.37 -0.02 1.13
N THR A 146 7.16 -1.13 1.85
CA THR A 146 7.44 -2.47 1.32
C THR A 146 6.49 -2.86 0.19
N ASN A 147 5.21 -2.48 0.29
CA ASN A 147 4.24 -2.65 -0.80
C ASN A 147 4.58 -1.78 -2.02
N GLY A 148 5.03 -0.54 -1.78
CA GLY A 148 5.51 0.35 -2.84
C GLY A 148 6.67 -0.25 -3.63
N LEU A 149 7.65 -0.83 -2.92
CA LEU A 149 8.79 -1.52 -3.55
C LEU A 149 8.36 -2.80 -4.29
N ALA A 150 7.49 -3.60 -3.66
CA ALA A 150 6.99 -4.84 -4.26
C ALA A 150 6.21 -4.56 -5.56
N GLY A 151 5.43 -3.48 -5.60
CA GLY A 151 4.71 -3.01 -6.80
C GLY A 151 5.65 -2.54 -7.93
N LEU A 152 6.89 -2.20 -7.61
CA LEU A 152 7.94 -1.82 -8.57
C LEU A 152 8.91 -2.97 -8.89
N GLY A 153 8.68 -4.18 -8.35
CA GLY A 153 9.47 -5.37 -8.64
C GLY A 153 10.61 -5.65 -7.65
N LYS A 154 10.81 -4.84 -6.61
CA LYS A 154 11.80 -5.09 -5.56
C LYS A 154 11.11 -5.62 -4.30
N ARG A 155 11.39 -6.87 -3.91
CA ARG A 155 10.80 -7.51 -2.73
C ARG A 155 11.88 -7.78 -1.70
N TYR A 156 11.50 -7.69 -0.42
CA TYR A 156 12.32 -8.17 0.70
C TYR A 156 11.70 -9.46 1.23
N GLU A 157 12.53 -10.32 1.79
CA GLU A 157 12.06 -11.51 2.49
C GLU A 157 11.41 -11.12 3.82
N THR A 158 10.46 -11.93 4.30
CA THR A 158 9.75 -11.67 5.57
C THR A 158 10.74 -11.53 6.73
N GLU A 159 11.77 -12.38 6.79
CA GLU A 159 12.80 -12.34 7.82
C GLU A 159 13.56 -10.99 7.85
N ASP A 160 13.92 -10.48 6.67
CA ASP A 160 14.59 -9.17 6.55
C ASP A 160 13.68 -8.04 7.02
N MET A 161 12.39 -8.12 6.70
CA MET A 161 11.39 -7.16 7.16
C MET A 161 11.24 -7.17 8.68
N GLU A 162 11.19 -8.35 9.31
CA GLU A 162 11.07 -8.50 10.76
C GLU A 162 12.28 -7.94 11.49
N ARG A 163 13.49 -8.35 11.07
CA ARG A 163 14.75 -7.81 11.60
C ARG A 163 14.82 -6.29 11.42
N LYS A 164 14.29 -5.77 10.31
CA LYS A 164 14.26 -4.34 10.06
C LYS A 164 13.32 -3.60 11.02
N ILE A 165 12.12 -4.12 11.27
CA ILE A 165 11.18 -3.55 12.24
C ILE A 165 11.80 -3.52 13.64
N LEU A 166 12.38 -4.64 14.09
CA LEU A 166 13.01 -4.75 15.42
C LEU A 166 14.15 -3.73 15.61
N ARG A 167 15.03 -3.55 14.61
CA ARG A 167 16.12 -2.55 14.63
C ARG A 167 15.64 -1.10 14.51
N SER A 168 14.36 -0.89 14.17
CA SER A 168 13.78 0.44 14.00
C SER A 168 13.06 0.92 15.26
N LEU A 169 12.95 0.08 16.29
CA LEU A 169 12.36 0.42 17.58
C LEU A 169 13.33 1.25 18.44
N PRO A 170 12.84 2.18 19.27
CA PRO A 170 13.66 2.94 20.21
C PRO A 170 14.36 2.05 21.24
N THR A 171 15.46 2.53 21.81
CA THR A 171 16.26 1.81 22.83
C THR A 171 15.47 1.38 24.07
N LEU A 172 14.37 2.07 24.38
CA LEU A 172 13.43 1.69 25.45
C LEU A 172 12.83 0.29 25.24
N TRP A 173 12.85 -0.22 24.00
CA TRP A 173 12.31 -1.53 23.63
C TRP A 173 13.34 -2.66 23.66
N THR A 174 14.62 -2.38 23.93
CA THR A 174 15.71 -3.37 23.82
C THR A 174 15.44 -4.66 24.59
N LEU A 175 14.94 -4.58 25.83
CA LEU A 175 14.59 -5.77 26.63
C LEU A 175 13.53 -6.64 25.97
N LYS A 176 12.52 -6.02 25.35
CA LYS A 176 11.46 -6.74 24.64
C LYS A 176 11.97 -7.34 23.34
N VAL A 177 12.82 -6.63 22.60
CA VAL A 177 13.45 -7.10 21.37
C VAL A 177 14.30 -8.35 21.65
N THR A 178 15.19 -8.31 22.64
CA THR A 178 16.03 -9.47 23.01
C THR A 178 15.18 -10.69 23.37
N ALA A 179 14.13 -10.50 24.18
CA ALA A 179 13.23 -11.61 24.51
C ALA A 179 12.49 -12.20 23.30
N ILE A 180 12.19 -11.39 22.28
CA ILE A 180 11.58 -11.88 21.03
C ILE A 180 12.59 -12.68 20.21
N GLU A 181 13.83 -12.19 20.12
CA GLU A 181 14.94 -12.85 19.39
C GLU A 181 15.37 -14.17 20.03
N GLU A 182 15.30 -14.30 21.36
CA GLU A 182 15.67 -15.52 22.09
C GLU A 182 14.62 -16.63 21.99
N VAL A 183 13.33 -16.27 21.91
CA VAL A 183 12.22 -17.23 21.98
C VAL A 183 11.77 -17.69 20.60
N ASN A 184 11.97 -16.89 19.56
CA ASN A 184 11.41 -17.17 18.25
C ASN A 184 12.47 -17.38 17.17
N ASP A 185 12.25 -18.40 16.36
CA ASP A 185 12.93 -18.54 15.08
C ASP A 185 12.32 -17.54 14.09
N LEU A 186 13.05 -16.44 13.84
CA LEU A 186 12.66 -15.38 12.90
C LEU A 186 12.45 -15.89 11.46
N SER A 187 12.92 -17.11 11.13
CA SER A 187 12.70 -17.71 9.82
C SER A 187 11.26 -18.25 9.60
N LEU A 188 10.48 -18.42 10.67
CA LEU A 188 9.14 -19.02 10.64
C LEU A 188 8.02 -18.07 11.09
N MET A 189 8.35 -16.83 11.45
CA MET A 189 7.39 -15.86 11.92
C MET A 189 6.73 -15.12 10.74
N SER A 190 5.47 -14.73 10.92
CA SER A 190 4.82 -13.77 10.03
C SER A 190 4.93 -12.38 10.65
N LEU A 191 4.93 -11.35 9.80
CA LEU A 191 4.99 -9.96 10.25
C LEU A 191 3.88 -9.63 11.29
N GLU A 192 2.71 -10.27 11.19
CA GLU A 192 1.64 -10.14 12.19
C GLU A 192 1.99 -10.74 13.55
N ASN A 193 2.67 -11.89 13.56
CA ASN A 193 3.10 -12.55 14.79
C ASN A 193 4.20 -11.76 15.51
N LEU A 194 4.95 -10.90 14.80
CA LEU A 194 5.88 -9.95 15.40
C LEU A 194 5.16 -8.72 15.99
N ILE A 195 4.20 -8.16 15.25
CA ILE A 195 3.57 -6.88 15.61
C ILE A 195 2.61 -7.00 16.79
N ARG A 196 1.86 -8.11 16.91
CA ARG A 196 0.88 -8.29 17.99
C ARG A 196 1.52 -8.27 19.40
N PRO A 197 2.63 -8.98 19.68
CA PRO A 197 3.34 -8.86 20.96
C PRO A 197 3.89 -7.46 21.24
N LEU A 198 4.31 -6.73 20.20
CA LEU A 198 4.81 -5.35 20.35
C LEU A 198 3.68 -4.40 20.74
N MET A 199 2.52 -4.46 20.07
CA MET A 199 1.32 -3.70 20.46
C MET A 199 0.86 -4.03 21.89
N THR A 200 0.90 -5.31 22.27
CA THR A 200 0.56 -5.72 23.64
C THR A 200 1.54 -5.14 24.67
N HIS A 201 2.82 -5.03 24.33
CA HIS A 201 3.82 -4.41 25.18
C HIS A 201 3.63 -2.89 25.29
N GLU A 202 3.28 -2.23 24.18
CA GLU A 202 2.94 -0.79 24.13
C GLU A 202 1.86 -0.44 25.16
N ILE A 203 0.72 -1.13 25.12
CA ILE A 203 -0.41 -0.93 26.04
C ILE A 203 0.02 -1.12 27.51
N ASN A 204 0.88 -2.10 27.78
CA ASN A 204 1.39 -2.35 29.13
C ASN A 204 2.34 -1.24 29.60
N MET A 205 3.19 -0.73 28.71
CA MET A 205 4.09 0.38 28.99
C MET A 205 3.32 1.67 29.29
N GLU A 206 2.25 1.96 28.54
CA GLU A 206 1.35 3.09 28.79
C GLU A 206 0.65 2.97 30.15
N ARG A 207 0.08 1.80 30.45
CA ARG A 207 -0.54 1.51 31.75
C ARG A 207 0.45 1.66 32.91
N LEU A 208 1.69 1.21 32.73
CA LEU A 208 2.74 1.35 33.74
C LEU A 208 3.17 2.81 33.89
N GLY A 209 3.32 3.56 32.79
CA GLY A 209 3.62 5.00 32.80
C GLY A 209 2.56 5.80 33.57
N GLU A 210 1.28 5.56 33.30
CA GLU A 210 0.18 6.13 34.08
C GLU A 210 0.19 5.69 35.54
N SER A 211 0.47 4.41 35.82
CA SER A 211 0.55 3.91 37.20
C SER A 211 1.70 4.55 37.97
N THR A 212 2.81 4.88 37.31
CA THR A 212 3.98 5.52 37.91
C THR A 212 3.71 6.99 38.20
N LEU A 213 3.00 7.68 37.30
CA LEU A 213 2.48 9.04 37.51
C LEU A 213 1.47 9.06 38.68
N LYS A 214 0.50 8.13 38.69
CA LYS A 214 -0.48 7.98 39.79
C LYS A 214 0.19 7.64 41.13
N LYS A 215 1.24 6.79 41.14
CA LYS A 215 2.03 6.48 42.35
C LYS A 215 2.82 7.68 42.85
N LYS A 216 3.45 8.45 41.95
CA LYS A 216 4.20 9.66 42.31
C LYS A 216 3.28 10.75 42.86
N ILE A 217 2.11 10.97 42.25
CA ILE A 217 1.09 11.90 42.74
C ILE A 217 0.57 11.45 44.12
N ASN A 218 0.30 10.16 44.33
CA ASN A 218 -0.11 9.64 45.64
C ASN A 218 0.99 9.71 46.71
N MET A 219 2.27 9.70 46.34
CA MET A 219 3.38 9.91 47.29
C MET A 219 3.53 11.40 47.65
N THR A 220 3.31 12.31 46.70
CA THR A 220 3.36 13.76 46.94
C THR A 220 2.16 14.27 47.75
N LEU A 221 0.98 13.66 47.61
CA LEU A 221 -0.23 13.99 48.38
C LEU A 221 -0.27 13.38 49.80
N LYS A 222 0.70 12.53 50.18
CA LYS A 222 0.74 11.86 51.50
C LYS A 222 1.64 12.54 52.53
N ILE A 223 2.06 13.78 52.28
CA ILE A 223 2.79 14.59 53.26
C ILE A 223 1.79 15.56 53.89
N GLU A 224 0.99 15.06 54.83
CA GLU A 224 0.37 15.88 55.87
C GLU A 224 0.80 15.31 57.24
N ASP A 225 1.19 16.21 58.13
CA ASP A 225 1.95 15.99 59.37
C ASP A 225 1.25 15.09 60.41
N PRO A 226 2.02 14.43 61.31
CA PRO A 226 1.51 13.55 62.35
C PRO A 226 1.19 14.34 63.62
N ASN A 227 -0.08 14.61 63.88
CA ASN A 227 -0.66 14.72 65.22
C ASN A 227 -2.13 15.14 65.10
N THR A 228 -3.06 14.31 65.60
CA THR A 228 -3.95 14.60 66.73
C THR A 228 -4.87 13.39 66.91
N ASP A 229 -4.84 12.79 68.10
CA ASP A 229 -5.77 11.77 68.56
C ASP A 229 -7.21 12.32 68.67
N GLU A 230 -8.22 11.56 68.25
CA GLU A 230 -9.33 11.07 69.09
C GLU A 230 -10.51 10.54 68.24
N ALA A 231 -11.20 9.58 68.85
CA ALA A 231 -12.22 8.71 68.32
C ALA A 231 -13.48 9.42 67.75
N THR A 232 -14.18 8.78 66.82
CA THR A 232 -15.46 8.08 67.07
C THR A 232 -16.10 7.56 65.78
N ALA A 233 -16.98 6.58 65.99
CA ALA A 233 -17.54 5.62 65.06
C ALA A 233 -18.70 6.13 64.18
N SER A 234 -19.22 5.18 63.39
CA SER A 234 -20.49 5.13 62.65
C SER A 234 -20.53 5.88 61.31
N ASP A 235 -20.55 5.16 60.19
CA ASP A 235 -21.68 4.38 59.63
C ASP A 235 -22.76 5.30 59.03
N SER A 236 -22.82 5.36 57.70
CA SER A 236 -24.02 4.96 56.95
C SER A 236 -24.02 5.51 55.52
N ASN A 237 -24.27 4.58 54.61
CA ASN A 237 -25.25 4.65 53.53
C ASN A 237 -25.10 5.69 52.41
N ASN A 238 -24.53 5.16 51.33
CA ASN A 238 -25.09 5.20 49.98
C ASN A 238 -26.63 5.37 49.94
N VAL A 239 -27.14 6.46 49.36
CA VAL A 239 -28.44 6.47 48.66
C VAL A 239 -28.34 7.37 47.43
N ASP A 240 -28.71 6.76 46.31
CA ASP A 240 -28.84 7.29 44.96
C ASP A 240 -29.86 8.43 44.82
N SER A 241 -29.56 9.29 43.84
CA SER A 241 -30.43 9.82 42.79
C SER A 241 -31.96 9.83 42.99
N GLU A 242 -32.57 11.02 42.94
CA GLU A 242 -33.56 11.43 41.91
C GLU A 242 -34.17 12.82 42.22
N GLU A 243 -34.12 13.70 41.22
CA GLU A 243 -35.18 14.60 40.69
C GLU A 243 -36.24 15.22 41.66
N GLU A 244 -36.64 16.49 41.61
CA GLU A 244 -36.97 17.36 40.49
C GLU A 244 -37.32 18.78 41.00
N ALA A 245 -37.24 19.76 40.10
CA ALA A 245 -37.97 21.04 40.03
C ALA A 245 -38.13 21.95 41.26
N PHE A 246 -37.50 23.15 41.17
CA PHE A 246 -38.05 24.37 41.76
C PHE A 246 -38.12 25.50 40.70
N LEU A 247 -39.30 25.61 40.07
CA LEU A 247 -39.79 26.85 39.49
C LEU A 247 -40.28 27.74 40.64
N SER A 248 -39.59 28.85 40.93
CA SER A 248 -40.14 29.92 41.76
C SER A 248 -40.33 31.19 40.94
N ARG A 249 -41.61 31.45 40.72
CA ARG A 249 -42.26 32.67 40.24
C ARG A 249 -42.32 33.65 41.41
N HIS A 250 -41.77 34.87 41.24
CA HIS A 250 -42.21 36.18 41.78
C HIS A 250 -41.00 37.11 41.96
N LEU A 251 -40.71 37.93 40.95
CA LEU A 251 -41.08 39.35 40.87
C LEU A 251 -40.63 39.92 39.52
#